data_AF-A0AAJ0UKZ4-F1
#
_entry.id   AF-A0AAJ0UKZ4-F1
#
_cell.length_a   1.000
_cell.length_b   1.000
_cell.length_c   1.000
_cell.angle_alpha   90.00
_cell.angle_beta   90.00
_cell.angle_gamma   90.00
#
_symmetry.space_group_name_H-M   'P 1'
#
loop_
_entity.id
_entity.type
_entity.pdbx_description
1 polymer ?
#
loop_
_entity_poly.entity_id
_entity_poly.type
_entity_poly.pdbx_seq_one_letter_code
_entity_poly.pdbx_strand_id
1 'polypeptide(L)'
;MMDGSVSLSELSCKNIYVKIDDKLEGKLFDLRKKQFRSIRDMSRTSDIPENKLEAFFWHGDSYNLEIFLKIVKIFGIKNYEKRIVWIGGKTRGGGIRNPRIPFNFNSFHGGKFIAAVLGDGNFSKNLSVGYINFCPDMITSFKDVSKEVFGDINIKTDRKNWILLPRIAGRILLCLGLKPGRKTATNPRMPDFIKNGSRKCKIGFLQQFSDDEGSAQIRPPYSYSIRFELAREIPYDKITEKHEYVPSLLLDLHSLLRELGYSVTNIYGGRVYRGRKRLTRYAVSWCFDIQGKFSLEKFRRDIGFRVGERKEKLDYGLSMMTKNTYGPKAINTAIVGFHNAQKVRGIVTKHHMKSEMKQTIRNAQAWLSKLERRGLIERCSGGVVICNGRGFCGLEGRTPLGYKISDKGLRFLKEVNKGKTYTIRSCPVNAGERVYSCKWSNTTKT
;
A
#
# COMPACT_ATOMS: atom_id res chain seq x y z
N MET A 1 -17.45 4.30 2.53
CA MET A 1 -16.20 3.56 2.23
C MET A 1 -16.43 2.11 2.63
N MET A 2 -16.04 1.14 1.79
CA MET A 2 -16.11 -0.27 2.17
C MET A 2 -14.99 -0.56 3.19
N ASP A 3 -15.32 -1.29 4.25
CA ASP A 3 -14.38 -1.65 5.32
C ASP A 3 -13.51 -2.87 5.01
N GLY A 4 -13.73 -3.47 3.83
CA GLY A 4 -13.05 -4.68 3.37
C GLY A 4 -13.73 -5.96 3.82
N SER A 5 -14.90 -5.90 4.46
CA SER A 5 -15.76 -7.05 4.68
C SER A 5 -16.79 -7.16 3.55
N VAL A 6 -17.21 -8.40 3.21
CA VAL A 6 -18.29 -8.64 2.26
C VAL A 6 -19.28 -9.62 2.88
N SER A 7 -20.47 -9.12 3.22
CA SER A 7 -21.60 -9.93 3.65
C SER A 7 -22.38 -10.52 2.47
N LEU A 8 -23.23 -11.51 2.72
CA LEU A 8 -24.06 -12.12 1.68
C LEU A 8 -25.02 -11.14 1.03
N SER A 9 -25.54 -10.18 1.78
CA SER A 9 -26.45 -9.14 1.29
C SER A 9 -25.83 -8.22 0.25
N GLU A 10 -24.49 -8.16 0.17
CA GLU A 10 -23.77 -7.33 -0.78
C GLU A 10 -23.48 -8.04 -2.11
N LEU A 11 -23.63 -9.38 -2.16
CA LEU A 11 -23.36 -10.15 -3.36
C LEU A 11 -24.49 -9.98 -4.37
N SER A 12 -24.13 -9.58 -5.60
CA SER A 12 -25.09 -9.51 -6.72
C SER A 12 -25.78 -10.86 -6.92
N CYS A 13 -27.08 -10.90 -6.65
CA CYS A 13 -27.80 -12.15 -6.36
C CYS A 13 -28.08 -13.04 -7.57
N LYS A 14 -27.77 -12.58 -8.79
CA LYS A 14 -27.99 -13.38 -10.01
C LYS A 14 -27.02 -14.55 -10.09
N ASN A 15 -27.57 -15.77 -10.12
CA ASN A 15 -26.86 -17.04 -10.27
C ASN A 15 -25.91 -17.40 -9.13
N ILE A 16 -26.17 -16.91 -7.92
CA ILE A 16 -25.51 -17.38 -6.69
C ILE A 16 -26.48 -18.26 -5.91
N TYR A 17 -25.98 -19.37 -5.41
CA TYR A 17 -26.73 -20.35 -4.63
C TYR A 17 -26.02 -20.62 -3.33
N VAL A 18 -26.79 -20.91 -2.28
CA VAL A 18 -26.30 -21.25 -0.94
C VAL A 18 -26.89 -22.57 -0.48
N LYS A 19 -26.17 -23.29 0.37
CA LYS A 19 -26.74 -24.34 1.21
C LYS A 19 -26.68 -23.88 2.66
N ILE A 20 -27.71 -24.20 3.43
CA ILE A 20 -27.79 -23.92 4.87
C ILE A 20 -27.73 -25.23 5.65
N ASP A 21 -27.46 -25.14 6.94
CA ASP A 21 -27.55 -26.30 7.83
C ASP A 21 -29.01 -26.69 8.14
N ASP A 22 -29.21 -27.94 8.52
CA ASP A 22 -30.52 -28.52 8.82
C ASP A 22 -31.26 -27.75 9.94
N LYS A 23 -30.51 -27.13 10.86
CA LYS A 23 -31.07 -26.34 11.95
C LYS A 23 -31.75 -25.07 11.44
N LEU A 24 -31.12 -24.34 10.53
CA LEU A 24 -31.76 -23.17 9.92
C LEU A 24 -32.90 -23.58 8.98
N GLU A 25 -32.74 -24.69 8.26
CA GLU A 25 -33.79 -25.22 7.38
C GLU A 25 -35.07 -25.56 8.15
N GLY A 26 -34.97 -26.36 9.22
CA GLY A 26 -36.10 -26.68 10.09
C GLY A 26 -36.76 -25.44 10.69
N LYS A 27 -35.94 -24.46 11.14
CA LYS A 27 -36.44 -23.19 11.67
C LYS A 27 -37.23 -22.40 10.62
N LEU A 28 -36.76 -22.33 9.37
CA LEU A 28 -37.47 -21.66 8.28
C LEU A 28 -38.81 -22.32 7.99
N PHE A 29 -38.84 -23.65 8.03
CA PHE A 29 -40.05 -24.43 7.82
C PHE A 29 -41.11 -24.21 8.90
N ASP A 30 -40.70 -24.20 10.17
CA ASP A 30 -41.58 -23.92 11.31
C ASP A 30 -42.13 -22.51 11.27
N LEU A 31 -41.29 -21.52 10.96
CA LEU A 31 -41.71 -20.13 10.84
C LEU A 31 -42.70 -19.94 9.69
N ARG A 32 -42.51 -20.63 8.57
CA ARG A 32 -43.48 -20.63 7.46
C ARG A 32 -44.84 -21.14 7.91
N LYS A 33 -44.88 -22.30 8.59
CA LYS A 33 -46.14 -22.87 9.12
C LYS A 33 -46.85 -21.96 10.12
N LYS A 34 -46.08 -21.25 10.95
CA LYS A 34 -46.62 -20.35 11.98
C LYS A 34 -47.19 -19.05 11.40
N GLN A 35 -46.55 -18.49 10.37
CA GLN A 35 -46.88 -17.17 9.84
C GLN A 35 -47.80 -17.19 8.62
N PHE A 36 -47.79 -18.27 7.84
CA PHE A 36 -48.52 -18.35 6.57
C PHE A 36 -49.37 -19.62 6.49
N ARG A 37 -50.59 -19.49 5.98
CA ARG A 37 -51.52 -20.63 5.84
C ARG A 37 -51.11 -21.58 4.71
N SER A 38 -50.48 -21.06 3.67
CA SER A 38 -50.07 -21.83 2.48
C SER A 38 -48.86 -21.19 1.78
N ILE A 39 -48.23 -21.90 0.84
CA ILE A 39 -47.18 -21.31 0.00
C ILE A 39 -47.74 -20.18 -0.88
N ARG A 40 -48.98 -20.33 -1.37
CA ARG A 40 -49.69 -19.28 -2.11
C ARG A 40 -49.87 -18.00 -1.29
N ASP A 41 -50.22 -18.13 -0.02
CA ASP A 41 -50.36 -17.02 0.94
C ASP A 41 -49.02 -16.29 1.15
N MET A 42 -47.93 -17.05 1.34
CA MET A 42 -46.58 -16.49 1.41
C MET A 42 -46.15 -15.82 0.10
N SER A 43 -46.44 -16.42 -1.05
CA SER A 43 -46.14 -15.88 -2.39
C SER A 43 -46.73 -14.47 -2.57
N ARG A 44 -48.02 -14.32 -2.25
CA ARG A 44 -48.72 -13.02 -2.31
C ARG A 44 -48.11 -11.95 -1.40
N THR A 45 -47.65 -12.36 -0.21
CA THR A 45 -47.07 -11.43 0.77
C THR A 45 -45.62 -11.06 0.47
N SER A 46 -44.85 -12.00 -0.10
CA SER A 46 -43.39 -11.87 -0.27
C SER A 46 -42.95 -11.34 -1.63
N ASP A 47 -43.86 -11.29 -2.61
CA ASP A 47 -43.53 -11.04 -4.01
C ASP A 47 -42.45 -12.04 -4.52
N ILE A 48 -42.63 -13.31 -4.17
CA ILE A 48 -41.82 -14.43 -4.65
C ILE A 48 -42.77 -15.42 -5.30
N PRO A 49 -42.58 -15.78 -6.59
CA PRO A 49 -43.45 -16.71 -7.28
C PRO A 49 -43.65 -18.04 -6.53
N GLU A 50 -44.89 -18.55 -6.52
CA GLU A 50 -45.30 -19.76 -5.78
C GLU A 50 -44.36 -20.94 -6.07
N ASN A 51 -44.09 -21.20 -7.36
CA ASN A 51 -43.18 -22.27 -7.79
C ASN A 51 -41.73 -22.12 -7.29
N LYS A 52 -41.26 -20.90 -7.03
CA LYS A 52 -39.94 -20.64 -6.47
C LYS A 52 -39.90 -20.91 -4.97
N LEU A 53 -40.99 -20.59 -4.26
CA LEU A 53 -41.14 -20.91 -2.85
C LEU A 53 -41.31 -22.42 -2.64
N GLU A 54 -42.08 -23.09 -3.49
CA GLU A 54 -42.19 -24.56 -3.46
C GLU A 54 -40.84 -25.21 -3.69
N ALA A 55 -40.11 -24.78 -4.73
CA ALA A 55 -38.75 -25.27 -4.97
C ALA A 55 -37.80 -25.00 -3.79
N PHE A 56 -37.96 -23.86 -3.12
CA PHE A 56 -37.20 -23.54 -1.91
C PHE A 56 -37.53 -24.54 -0.78
N PHE A 57 -38.79 -24.68 -0.37
CA PHE A 57 -39.13 -25.45 0.82
C PHE A 57 -39.17 -26.98 0.63
N TRP A 58 -39.32 -27.47 -0.60
CA TRP A 58 -39.62 -28.89 -0.85
C TRP A 58 -38.61 -29.61 -1.73
N HIS A 59 -37.77 -28.88 -2.48
CA HIS A 59 -36.90 -29.48 -3.50
C HIS A 59 -35.45 -28.94 -3.44
N GLY A 60 -35.11 -28.22 -2.37
CA GLY A 60 -33.94 -27.36 -2.33
C GLY A 60 -32.70 -27.99 -1.69
N ASP A 61 -31.88 -28.71 -2.45
CA ASP A 61 -30.50 -29.02 -2.03
C ASP A 61 -29.62 -27.75 -1.94
N SER A 62 -30.02 -26.69 -2.65
CA SER A 62 -29.39 -25.38 -2.62
C SER A 62 -30.38 -24.30 -3.04
N TYR A 63 -30.26 -23.14 -2.43
CA TYR A 63 -31.20 -22.04 -2.52
C TYR A 63 -30.61 -20.91 -3.32
N ASN A 64 -31.37 -20.33 -4.25
CA ASN A 64 -30.95 -19.08 -4.88
C ASN A 64 -30.79 -18.01 -3.80
N LEU A 65 -29.64 -17.33 -3.78
CA LEU A 65 -29.29 -16.39 -2.72
C LEU A 65 -30.30 -15.24 -2.59
N GLU A 66 -30.85 -14.74 -3.69
CA GLU A 66 -31.84 -13.66 -3.68
C GLU A 66 -33.10 -14.06 -2.93
N ILE A 67 -33.64 -15.23 -3.29
CA ILE A 67 -34.84 -15.79 -2.66
C ILE A 67 -34.58 -16.07 -1.19
N PHE A 68 -33.43 -16.67 -0.88
CA PHE A 68 -33.03 -16.95 0.51
C PHE A 68 -32.99 -15.68 1.36
N LEU A 69 -32.34 -14.61 0.89
CA LEU A 69 -32.25 -13.35 1.63
C LEU A 69 -33.62 -12.68 1.82
N LYS A 70 -34.51 -12.73 0.82
CA LYS A 70 -35.90 -12.26 0.97
C LYS A 70 -36.64 -13.03 2.06
N ILE A 71 -36.55 -14.37 2.06
CA ILE A 71 -37.21 -15.23 3.05
C ILE A 71 -36.67 -14.96 4.45
N VAL A 72 -35.35 -14.88 4.62
CA VAL A 72 -34.73 -14.56 5.92
C VAL A 72 -35.19 -13.19 6.43
N LYS A 73 -35.31 -12.19 5.55
CA LYS A 73 -35.81 -10.86 5.90
C LYS A 73 -37.26 -10.91 6.37
N ILE A 74 -38.14 -11.62 5.65
CA ILE A 74 -39.56 -11.78 6.02
C ILE A 74 -39.70 -12.38 7.41
N PHE A 75 -38.92 -13.43 7.69
CA PHE A 75 -38.95 -14.10 8.99
C PHE A 75 -38.15 -13.41 10.10
N GLY A 76 -37.49 -12.28 9.81
CA GLY A 76 -36.67 -11.57 10.79
C GLY A 76 -35.51 -12.39 11.35
N ILE A 77 -34.96 -13.34 10.59
CA ILE A 77 -33.90 -14.22 11.07
C ILE A 77 -32.57 -13.46 11.10
N LYS A 78 -32.03 -13.28 12.30
CA LYS A 78 -30.68 -12.73 12.52
C LYS A 78 -29.62 -13.84 12.48
N ASN A 79 -28.37 -13.46 12.21
CA ASN A 79 -27.19 -14.35 12.25
C ASN A 79 -27.27 -15.58 11.31
N TYR A 80 -28.05 -15.51 10.24
CA TYR A 80 -28.20 -16.61 9.28
C TYR A 80 -26.89 -16.93 8.55
N GLU A 81 -25.97 -15.97 8.40
CA GLU A 81 -24.69 -16.17 7.71
C GLU A 81 -23.82 -17.27 8.35
N LYS A 82 -23.91 -17.45 9.68
CA LYS A 82 -23.20 -18.51 10.42
C LYS A 82 -23.74 -19.92 10.15
N ARG A 83 -24.89 -20.02 9.48
CA ARG A 83 -25.60 -21.27 9.17
C ARG A 83 -25.45 -21.65 7.69
N ILE A 84 -24.65 -20.91 6.94
CA ILE A 84 -24.35 -21.19 5.54
C ILE A 84 -23.23 -22.22 5.50
N VAL A 85 -23.52 -23.40 4.95
CA VAL A 85 -22.54 -24.49 4.83
C VAL A 85 -21.87 -24.52 3.46
N TRP A 86 -22.48 -23.88 2.46
CA TRP A 86 -21.90 -23.76 1.12
C TRP A 86 -22.41 -22.53 0.37
N ILE A 87 -21.55 -21.94 -0.47
CA ILE A 87 -21.93 -20.91 -1.44
C ILE A 87 -21.23 -21.13 -2.80
N GLY A 88 -21.95 -20.97 -3.90
CA GLY A 88 -21.40 -21.15 -5.24
C GLY A 88 -22.37 -20.81 -6.36
N GLY A 89 -22.07 -21.27 -7.58
CA GLY A 89 -22.99 -21.18 -8.73
C GLY A 89 -23.83 -22.44 -8.88
N LYS A 90 -24.95 -22.37 -9.63
CA LYS A 90 -25.85 -23.51 -9.85
C LYS A 90 -25.17 -24.72 -10.50
N THR A 91 -24.26 -24.47 -11.45
CA THR A 91 -23.66 -25.49 -12.30
C THR A 91 -22.21 -25.79 -11.91
N ARG A 92 -21.68 -26.91 -12.42
CA ARG A 92 -20.30 -27.42 -12.26
C ARG A 92 -19.24 -26.31 -12.32
N GLY A 93 -18.94 -25.71 -11.18
CA GLY A 93 -17.98 -24.60 -11.06
C GLY A 93 -17.25 -24.56 -9.72
N GLY A 94 -17.53 -25.53 -8.84
CA GLY A 94 -17.10 -25.49 -7.45
C GLY A 94 -17.84 -24.42 -6.65
N GLY A 95 -17.44 -24.29 -5.40
CA GLY A 95 -17.96 -23.29 -4.47
C GLY A 95 -17.03 -23.20 -3.27
N ILE A 96 -17.54 -22.58 -2.22
CA ILE A 96 -16.87 -22.44 -0.94
C ILE A 96 -17.70 -23.22 0.07
N ARG A 97 -17.14 -24.27 0.65
CA ARG A 97 -17.71 -24.99 1.79
C ARG A 97 -17.31 -24.28 3.08
N ASN A 98 -18.19 -24.32 4.08
CA ASN A 98 -18.00 -23.64 5.38
C ASN A 98 -17.44 -22.21 5.21
N PRO A 99 -18.13 -21.35 4.42
CA PRO A 99 -17.61 -20.05 4.08
C PRO A 99 -17.44 -19.16 5.32
N ARG A 100 -16.33 -18.42 5.37
CA ARG A 100 -16.02 -17.47 6.46
C ARG A 100 -16.73 -16.14 6.21
N ILE A 101 -18.03 -16.10 6.46
CA ILE A 101 -18.89 -14.92 6.23
C ILE A 101 -19.01 -14.11 7.53
N PRO A 102 -18.88 -12.76 7.49
CA PRO A 102 -18.51 -11.96 6.32
C PRO A 102 -17.06 -12.21 5.87
N PHE A 103 -16.82 -12.18 4.56
CA PHE A 103 -15.49 -12.40 4.00
C PHE A 103 -14.59 -11.22 4.36
N ASN A 104 -13.64 -11.42 5.28
CA ASN A 104 -12.84 -10.32 5.84
C ASN A 104 -11.50 -10.13 5.10
N PHE A 105 -11.45 -9.14 4.21
CA PHE A 105 -10.24 -8.73 3.50
C PHE A 105 -9.40 -7.68 4.24
N ASN A 106 -9.92 -7.05 5.30
CA ASN A 106 -9.16 -6.14 6.17
C ASN A 106 -8.38 -6.91 7.26
N SER A 107 -7.70 -7.97 6.83
CA SER A 107 -6.86 -8.83 7.64
C SER A 107 -5.50 -9.00 6.97
N PHE A 108 -4.53 -9.60 7.68
CA PHE A 108 -3.24 -9.93 7.07
C PHE A 108 -3.40 -10.83 5.84
N HIS A 109 -4.17 -11.91 5.96
CA HIS A 109 -4.47 -12.83 4.85
C HIS A 109 -5.26 -12.15 3.74
N GLY A 110 -6.25 -11.31 4.08
CA GLY A 110 -6.99 -10.51 3.11
C GLY A 110 -6.11 -9.59 2.29
N GLY A 111 -5.20 -8.86 2.95
CA GLY A 111 -4.19 -8.03 2.28
C GLY A 111 -3.29 -8.84 1.34
N LYS A 112 -2.77 -9.99 1.80
CA LYS A 112 -1.99 -10.91 0.95
C LYS A 112 -2.80 -11.36 -0.26
N PHE A 113 -4.06 -11.76 -0.07
CA PHE A 113 -4.90 -12.25 -1.16
C PHE A 113 -5.09 -11.19 -2.25
N ILE A 114 -5.46 -9.97 -1.86
CA ILE A 114 -5.66 -8.86 -2.80
C ILE A 114 -4.36 -8.52 -3.53
N ALA A 115 -3.23 -8.49 -2.82
CA ALA A 115 -1.93 -8.28 -3.43
C ALA A 115 -1.59 -9.36 -4.46
N ALA A 116 -1.79 -10.65 -4.15
CA ALA A 116 -1.56 -11.73 -5.12
C ALA A 116 -2.46 -11.59 -6.36
N VAL A 117 -3.73 -11.21 -6.19
CA VAL A 117 -4.63 -10.95 -7.33
C VAL A 117 -4.14 -9.77 -8.16
N LEU A 118 -3.60 -8.71 -7.54
CA LEU A 118 -3.11 -7.51 -8.22
C LEU A 118 -1.67 -7.60 -8.76
N GLY A 119 -0.82 -8.47 -8.23
CA GLY A 119 0.56 -8.75 -8.68
C GLY A 119 0.60 -9.81 -9.78
N ASP A 120 0.91 -11.06 -9.45
CA ASP A 120 1.00 -12.16 -10.43
C ASP A 120 -0.36 -12.76 -10.84
N GLY A 121 -1.44 -12.36 -10.18
CA GLY A 121 -2.78 -12.89 -10.41
C GLY A 121 -3.43 -12.48 -11.74
N ASN A 122 -4.55 -13.13 -12.05
CA ASN A 122 -5.44 -12.81 -13.15
C ASN A 122 -6.88 -12.74 -12.64
N PHE A 123 -7.60 -11.67 -13.01
CA PHE A 123 -9.03 -11.56 -12.79
C PHE A 123 -9.72 -11.38 -14.13
N SER A 124 -10.27 -12.46 -14.69
CA SER A 124 -10.81 -12.46 -16.04
C SER A 124 -12.26 -11.96 -16.11
N LYS A 125 -12.71 -11.57 -17.31
CA LYS A 125 -14.07 -11.05 -17.55
C LYS A 125 -15.20 -12.04 -17.20
N ASN A 126 -14.92 -13.35 -17.22
CA ASN A 126 -15.86 -14.39 -16.79
C ASN A 126 -15.82 -14.62 -15.26
N LEU A 127 -15.23 -13.70 -14.51
CA LEU A 127 -15.07 -13.71 -13.06
C LEU A 127 -14.24 -14.88 -12.52
N SER A 128 -13.39 -15.47 -13.35
CA SER A 128 -12.39 -16.41 -12.87
C SER A 128 -11.24 -15.66 -12.23
N VAL A 129 -10.83 -16.10 -11.05
CA VAL A 129 -9.64 -15.59 -10.37
C VAL A 129 -8.58 -16.66 -10.44
N GLY A 130 -7.41 -16.30 -10.94
CA GLY A 130 -6.27 -17.20 -11.02
C GLY A 130 -4.99 -16.58 -10.49
N TYR A 131 -4.04 -17.43 -10.16
CA TYR A 131 -2.70 -17.03 -9.72
C TYR A 131 -1.68 -17.99 -10.33
N ILE A 132 -0.58 -17.45 -10.84
CA ILE A 132 0.48 -18.23 -11.47
C ILE A 132 1.81 -17.79 -10.91
N ASN A 133 2.62 -18.73 -10.46
CA ASN A 133 3.97 -18.44 -9.98
C ASN A 133 4.84 -19.68 -10.10
N PHE A 134 6.12 -19.51 -10.43
CA PHE A 134 7.05 -20.64 -10.59
C PHE A 134 7.54 -21.19 -9.25
N CYS A 135 7.51 -20.39 -8.18
CA CYS A 135 7.91 -20.81 -6.84
C CYS A 135 6.78 -21.61 -6.16
N PRO A 136 6.98 -22.90 -5.83
CA PRO A 136 5.96 -23.74 -5.20
C PRO A 136 5.46 -23.19 -3.86
N ASP A 137 6.33 -22.56 -3.06
CA ASP A 137 5.95 -21.97 -1.77
C ASP A 137 4.94 -20.83 -1.93
N MET A 138 5.03 -20.08 -3.03
CA MET A 138 4.08 -19.02 -3.36
C MET A 138 2.72 -19.59 -3.75
N ILE A 139 2.69 -20.71 -4.48
CA ILE A 139 1.47 -21.46 -4.82
C ILE A 139 0.80 -21.99 -3.56
N THR A 140 1.54 -22.65 -2.67
CA THR A 140 1.04 -23.13 -1.39
C THR A 140 0.52 -21.99 -0.54
N SER A 141 1.30 -20.91 -0.40
CA SER A 141 0.88 -19.73 0.36
C SER A 141 -0.40 -19.10 -0.20
N PHE A 142 -0.60 -19.06 -1.52
CA PHE A 142 -1.83 -18.51 -2.10
C PHE A 142 -3.04 -19.40 -1.80
N LYS A 143 -2.89 -20.74 -1.81
CA LYS A 143 -3.94 -21.68 -1.42
C LYS A 143 -4.36 -21.48 0.04
N ASP A 144 -3.39 -21.40 0.94
CA ASP A 144 -3.64 -21.23 2.37
C ASP A 144 -4.33 -19.90 2.67
N VAL A 145 -3.81 -18.81 2.09
CA VAL A 145 -4.42 -17.48 2.19
C VAL A 145 -5.86 -17.47 1.64
N SER A 146 -6.10 -18.15 0.51
CA SER A 146 -7.45 -18.27 -0.05
C SER A 146 -8.39 -19.00 0.91
N LYS A 147 -7.94 -20.08 1.56
CA LYS A 147 -8.74 -20.80 2.56
C LYS A 147 -9.00 -19.96 3.81
N GLU A 148 -8.01 -19.19 4.25
CA GLU A 148 -8.15 -18.31 5.40
C GLU A 148 -9.15 -17.16 5.16
N VAL A 149 -9.26 -16.66 3.93
CA VAL A 149 -10.20 -15.60 3.56
C VAL A 149 -11.59 -16.16 3.29
N PHE A 150 -11.69 -17.24 2.51
CA PHE A 150 -12.99 -17.72 2.02
C PHE A 150 -13.59 -18.85 2.85
N GLY A 151 -12.80 -19.71 3.48
CA GLY A 151 -13.23 -21.02 4.00
C GLY A 151 -12.71 -22.17 3.13
N ASP A 152 -13.38 -23.32 3.13
CA ASP A 152 -12.98 -24.47 2.33
C ASP A 152 -13.35 -24.28 0.84
N ILE A 153 -12.55 -23.46 0.17
CA ILE A 153 -12.71 -23.08 -1.23
C ILE A 153 -12.13 -24.16 -2.17
N ASN A 154 -12.90 -24.56 -3.18
CA ASN A 154 -12.47 -25.56 -4.14
C ASN A 154 -11.43 -24.99 -5.14
N ILE A 155 -10.15 -25.26 -4.89
CA ILE A 155 -9.04 -24.74 -5.70
C ILE A 155 -8.63 -25.76 -6.77
N LYS A 156 -8.73 -25.36 -8.04
CA LYS A 156 -8.18 -26.16 -9.15
C LYS A 156 -6.72 -25.78 -9.39
N THR A 157 -5.87 -26.77 -9.62
CA THR A 157 -4.46 -26.58 -9.99
C THR A 157 -4.23 -27.23 -11.36
N ASP A 158 -3.64 -26.49 -12.29
CA ASP A 158 -3.20 -26.98 -13.60
C ASP A 158 -1.68 -27.29 -13.59
N ARG A 159 -1.18 -28.04 -14.58
CA ARG A 159 0.18 -28.55 -14.72
C ARG A 159 1.28 -27.47 -14.69
N LYS A 160 0.95 -26.20 -14.93
CA LYS A 160 1.90 -25.08 -15.00
C LYS A 160 1.93 -24.22 -13.72
N ASN A 161 1.68 -24.82 -12.55
CA ASN A 161 1.55 -24.07 -11.29
C ASN A 161 0.50 -22.94 -11.37
N TRP A 162 -0.55 -23.17 -12.15
CA TRP A 162 -1.64 -22.22 -12.29
C TRP A 162 -2.79 -22.64 -11.37
N ILE A 163 -3.08 -21.78 -10.41
CA ILE A 163 -4.23 -21.90 -9.51
C ILE A 163 -5.44 -21.19 -10.13
N LEU A 164 -6.60 -21.84 -10.07
CA LEU A 164 -7.89 -21.26 -10.43
C LEU A 164 -8.91 -21.43 -9.29
N LEU A 165 -9.49 -20.31 -8.88
CA LEU A 165 -10.57 -20.24 -7.88
C LEU A 165 -11.94 -20.32 -8.56
N PRO A 166 -12.99 -20.75 -7.83
CA PRO A 166 -14.35 -20.76 -8.34
C PRO A 166 -14.84 -19.34 -8.58
N ARG A 167 -15.75 -19.17 -9.55
CA ARG A 167 -16.27 -17.84 -9.97
C ARG A 167 -16.93 -17.04 -8.84
N ILE A 168 -17.39 -17.71 -7.78
CA ILE A 168 -17.93 -17.03 -6.60
C ILE A 168 -16.89 -16.12 -5.93
N ALA A 169 -15.60 -16.49 -5.93
CA ALA A 169 -14.53 -15.63 -5.45
C ALA A 169 -14.42 -14.35 -6.28
N GLY A 170 -14.52 -14.46 -7.61
CA GLY A 170 -14.53 -13.29 -8.50
C GLY A 170 -15.74 -12.38 -8.26
N ARG A 171 -16.91 -12.93 -7.95
CA ARG A 171 -18.10 -12.14 -7.57
C ARG A 171 -17.89 -11.39 -6.25
N ILE A 172 -17.27 -12.01 -5.25
CA ILE A 172 -16.89 -11.35 -4.00
C ILE A 172 -15.91 -10.21 -4.27
N LEU A 173 -14.93 -10.40 -5.17
CA LEU A 173 -13.98 -9.35 -5.54
C LEU A 173 -14.62 -8.16 -6.29
N LEU A 174 -15.69 -8.39 -7.06
CA LEU A 174 -16.45 -7.29 -7.65
C LEU A 174 -17.07 -6.39 -6.57
N CYS A 175 -17.58 -6.97 -5.49
CA CYS A 175 -18.12 -6.21 -4.36
C CYS A 175 -17.05 -5.33 -3.70
N LEU A 176 -15.78 -5.76 -3.71
CA LEU A 176 -14.64 -4.96 -3.26
C LEU A 176 -14.17 -3.89 -4.26
N GLY A 177 -14.85 -3.74 -5.40
CA GLY A 177 -14.51 -2.76 -6.44
C GLY A 177 -13.36 -3.17 -7.37
N LEU A 178 -12.88 -4.42 -7.32
CA LEU A 178 -11.88 -4.89 -8.28
C LEU A 178 -12.51 -5.04 -9.67
N LYS A 179 -11.78 -4.61 -10.71
CA LYS A 179 -12.26 -4.67 -12.09
C LYS A 179 -11.61 -5.84 -12.84
N PRO A 180 -12.40 -6.73 -13.47
CA PRO A 180 -11.84 -7.80 -14.28
C PRO A 180 -11.22 -7.26 -15.58
N GLY A 181 -10.14 -7.88 -16.02
CA GLY A 181 -9.42 -7.52 -17.25
C GLY A 181 -7.91 -7.56 -17.11
N ARG A 182 -7.22 -7.09 -18.16
CA ARG A 182 -5.75 -6.97 -18.15
C ARG A 182 -5.35 -5.75 -17.33
N LYS A 183 -4.52 -5.95 -16.30
CA LYS A 183 -4.04 -4.89 -15.38
C LYS A 183 -3.37 -3.73 -16.10
N THR A 184 -2.57 -4.02 -17.13
CA THR A 184 -1.90 -3.02 -17.96
C THR A 184 -2.86 -2.08 -18.68
N ALA A 185 -4.10 -2.53 -18.94
CA ALA A 185 -5.15 -1.77 -19.61
C ALA A 185 -6.16 -1.17 -18.62
N THR A 186 -6.53 -1.91 -17.56
CA THR A 186 -7.52 -1.45 -16.57
C THR A 186 -6.92 -0.48 -15.55
N ASN A 187 -5.59 -0.43 -15.43
CA ASN A 187 -4.85 0.43 -14.51
C ASN A 187 -5.45 0.42 -13.09
N PRO A 188 -5.54 -0.77 -12.45
CA PRO A 188 -6.22 -0.90 -11.18
C PRO A 188 -5.57 -0.04 -10.10
N ARG A 189 -6.37 0.37 -9.12
CA ARG A 189 -5.92 1.01 -7.89
C ARG A 189 -5.86 0.00 -6.75
N MET A 190 -5.09 0.32 -5.73
CA MET A 190 -5.19 -0.36 -4.45
C MET A 190 -6.57 -0.04 -3.83
N PRO A 191 -7.33 -1.05 -3.37
CA PRO A 191 -8.61 -0.80 -2.72
C PRO A 191 -8.48 0.10 -1.49
N ASP A 192 -9.46 0.97 -1.26
CA ASP A 192 -9.43 1.94 -0.16
C ASP A 192 -9.33 1.28 1.22
N PHE A 193 -9.97 0.12 1.41
CA PHE A 193 -9.88 -0.62 2.67
C PHE A 193 -8.47 -1.16 2.96
N ILE A 194 -7.62 -1.34 1.94
CA ILE A 194 -6.20 -1.67 2.16
C ILE A 194 -5.44 -0.40 2.56
N LYS A 195 -5.63 0.70 1.81
CA LYS A 195 -4.96 1.99 2.06
C LYS A 195 -5.30 2.56 3.45
N ASN A 196 -6.54 2.38 3.90
CA ASN A 196 -7.03 2.85 5.19
C ASN A 196 -7.11 1.72 6.23
N GLY A 197 -6.69 0.50 5.86
CA GLY A 197 -6.83 -0.70 6.68
C GLY A 197 -5.83 -0.74 7.84
N SER A 198 -5.98 -1.80 8.64
CA SER A 198 -5.06 -2.05 9.75
C SER A 198 -3.61 -2.19 9.26
N ARG A 199 -2.64 -1.86 10.13
CA ARG A 199 -1.22 -2.09 9.82
C ARG A 199 -0.96 -3.54 9.40
N LYS A 200 -1.63 -4.52 10.02
CA LYS A 200 -1.52 -5.94 9.65
C LYS A 200 -1.97 -6.19 8.21
N CYS A 201 -3.10 -5.60 7.79
CA CYS A 201 -3.59 -5.71 6.42
C CYS A 201 -2.60 -5.11 5.41
N LYS A 202 -2.10 -3.88 5.69
CA LYS A 202 -1.09 -3.19 4.89
C LYS A 202 0.19 -4.02 4.72
N ILE A 203 0.69 -4.60 5.81
CA ILE A 203 1.90 -5.44 5.78
C ILE A 203 1.65 -6.75 5.01
N GLY A 204 0.50 -7.39 5.18
CA GLY A 204 0.13 -8.56 4.37
C GLY A 204 0.13 -8.24 2.88
N PHE A 205 -0.50 -7.13 2.51
CA PHE A 205 -0.48 -6.65 1.12
C PHE A 205 0.95 -6.44 0.61
N LEU A 206 1.77 -5.68 1.35
CA LEU A 206 3.14 -5.36 0.94
C LEU A 206 4.03 -6.60 0.84
N GLN A 207 3.89 -7.58 1.73
CA GLN A 207 4.69 -8.79 1.71
C GLN A 207 4.45 -9.57 0.41
N GLN A 208 3.18 -9.89 0.13
CA GLN A 208 2.85 -10.62 -1.09
C GLN A 208 3.23 -9.82 -2.34
N PHE A 209 2.91 -8.52 -2.38
CA PHE A 209 3.21 -7.70 -3.57
C PHE A 209 4.72 -7.57 -3.82
N SER A 210 5.54 -7.61 -2.76
CA SER A 210 7.00 -7.63 -2.89
C SER A 210 7.52 -8.98 -3.40
N ASP A 211 6.91 -10.07 -2.98
CA ASP A 211 7.27 -11.40 -3.48
C ASP A 211 6.82 -11.61 -4.94
N ASP A 212 5.77 -10.95 -5.40
CA ASP A 212 5.34 -10.98 -6.80
C ASP A 212 6.24 -10.03 -7.63
N GLU A 213 6.20 -8.72 -7.33
CA GLU A 213 6.71 -7.64 -8.20
C GLU A 213 7.99 -6.95 -7.69
N GLY A 214 8.44 -7.29 -6.48
CA GLY A 214 9.58 -6.66 -5.83
C GLY A 214 10.89 -7.38 -6.14
N SER A 215 11.94 -6.62 -6.46
CA SER A 215 13.27 -7.17 -6.76
C SER A 215 14.36 -6.54 -5.91
N ALA A 216 15.14 -7.36 -5.20
CA ALA A 216 16.38 -6.91 -4.56
C ALA A 216 17.44 -6.60 -5.64
N GLN A 217 17.87 -5.33 -5.70
CA GLN A 217 18.86 -4.82 -6.63
C GLN A 217 20.17 -4.58 -5.89
N ILE A 218 21.22 -5.27 -6.33
CA ILE A 218 22.58 -5.14 -5.81
C ILE A 218 23.43 -4.62 -6.95
N ARG A 219 23.98 -3.42 -6.80
CA ARG A 219 24.96 -2.83 -7.72
C ARG A 219 26.14 -2.33 -6.90
N PRO A 220 27.02 -3.23 -6.45
CA PRO A 220 28.18 -2.85 -5.67
C PRO A 220 29.12 -1.96 -6.49
N PRO A 221 29.89 -1.08 -5.85
CA PRO A 221 29.77 -0.64 -4.45
C PRO A 221 28.66 0.41 -4.22
N TYR A 222 27.91 0.78 -5.26
CA TYR A 222 27.21 2.07 -5.31
C TYR A 222 25.78 2.06 -4.77
N SER A 223 25.01 0.97 -4.96
CA SER A 223 23.60 0.98 -4.56
C SER A 223 23.04 -0.40 -4.21
N TYR A 224 22.31 -0.44 -3.09
CA TYR A 224 21.48 -1.54 -2.65
C TYR A 224 20.06 -1.02 -2.49
N SER A 225 19.09 -1.70 -3.07
CA SER A 225 17.70 -1.26 -3.04
C SER A 225 16.71 -2.39 -3.28
N ILE A 226 15.45 -2.15 -2.95
CA ILE A 226 14.33 -3.00 -3.38
C ILE A 226 13.55 -2.20 -4.40
N ARG A 227 13.47 -2.72 -5.62
CA ARG A 227 12.76 -2.10 -6.74
C ARG A 227 11.37 -2.68 -6.87
N PHE A 228 10.39 -1.81 -7.05
CA PHE A 228 9.07 -2.18 -7.58
C PHE A 228 8.95 -1.63 -8.99
N GLU A 229 8.53 -2.47 -9.94
CA GLU A 229 8.40 -2.09 -11.34
C GLU A 229 7.06 -2.59 -11.89
N LEU A 230 6.27 -1.70 -12.48
CA LEU A 230 5.00 -2.05 -13.13
C LEU A 230 4.95 -1.44 -14.53
N ALA A 231 4.39 -2.18 -15.48
CA ALA A 231 4.18 -1.71 -16.84
C ALA A 231 2.76 -1.21 -17.08
N ARG A 232 2.61 -0.19 -17.93
CA ARG A 232 1.32 0.31 -18.42
C ARG A 232 1.34 0.43 -19.93
N GLU A 233 0.24 0.05 -20.58
CA GLU A 233 0.05 0.28 -22.01
C GLU A 233 -0.24 1.77 -22.26
N ILE A 234 0.46 2.36 -23.22
CA ILE A 234 0.32 3.75 -23.66
C ILE A 234 0.08 3.76 -25.18
N PRO A 235 -0.88 4.56 -25.68
CA PRO A 235 -1.00 4.88 -27.10
C PRO A 235 0.31 5.46 -27.66
N TYR A 236 0.68 5.12 -28.89
CA TYR A 236 1.94 5.55 -29.49
C TYR A 236 2.09 7.08 -29.54
N ASP A 237 1.02 7.76 -29.93
CA ASP A 237 0.89 9.22 -30.03
C ASP A 237 1.06 9.94 -28.67
N LYS A 238 0.95 9.22 -27.55
CA LYS A 238 1.03 9.77 -26.19
C LYS A 238 2.30 9.40 -25.44
N ILE A 239 3.31 8.90 -26.12
CA ILE A 239 4.57 8.48 -25.49
C ILE A 239 5.34 9.65 -24.86
N THR A 240 5.16 10.87 -25.37
CA THR A 240 5.73 12.11 -24.82
C THR A 240 5.08 12.51 -23.49
N GLU A 241 3.79 12.18 -23.30
CA GLU A 241 2.98 12.44 -22.09
C GLU A 241 3.12 11.33 -21.02
N LYS A 242 4.15 10.48 -21.11
CA LYS A 242 4.25 9.24 -20.32
C LYS A 242 4.02 9.44 -18.80
N HIS A 243 4.36 10.59 -18.24
CA HIS A 243 4.16 10.88 -16.81
C HIS A 243 2.69 10.84 -16.35
N GLU A 244 1.73 11.08 -17.23
CA GLU A 244 0.28 10.92 -16.93
C GLU A 244 -0.14 9.44 -16.91
N TYR A 245 0.73 8.58 -17.43
CA TYR A 245 0.54 7.14 -17.58
C TYR A 245 1.27 6.33 -16.51
N VAL A 246 1.61 6.91 -15.36
CA VAL A 246 2.11 6.14 -14.22
C VAL A 246 1.02 5.15 -13.75
N PRO A 247 1.35 3.87 -13.47
CA PRO A 247 0.38 2.91 -12.94
C PRO A 247 -0.18 3.39 -11.59
N SER A 248 -1.51 3.41 -11.44
CA SER A 248 -2.15 3.91 -10.22
C SER A 248 -1.78 3.07 -9.00
N LEU A 249 -1.67 1.75 -9.18
CA LEU A 249 -1.20 0.84 -8.13
C LEU A 249 0.22 1.15 -7.66
N LEU A 250 1.10 1.61 -8.55
CA LEU A 250 2.47 2.01 -8.20
C LEU A 250 2.49 3.30 -7.37
N LEU A 251 1.61 4.26 -7.70
CA LEU A 251 1.41 5.48 -6.91
C LEU A 251 0.88 5.16 -5.52
N ASP A 252 -0.13 4.28 -5.43
CA ASP A 252 -0.72 3.86 -4.15
C ASP A 252 0.33 3.14 -3.28
N LEU A 253 1.11 2.23 -3.88
CA LEU A 253 2.19 1.51 -3.20
C LEU A 253 3.28 2.46 -2.67
N HIS A 254 3.68 3.43 -3.49
CA HIS A 254 4.66 4.45 -3.13
C HIS A 254 4.20 5.29 -1.94
N SER A 255 2.94 5.74 -1.96
CA SER A 255 2.32 6.47 -0.85
C SER A 255 2.26 5.62 0.42
N LEU A 256 1.83 4.36 0.32
CA LEU A 256 1.72 3.44 1.44
C LEU A 256 3.07 3.18 2.11
N LEU A 257 4.14 2.97 1.33
CA LEU A 257 5.49 2.81 1.87
C LEU A 257 5.99 4.08 2.56
N ARG A 258 5.71 5.26 2.01
CA ARG A 258 6.05 6.54 2.68
C ARG A 258 5.32 6.70 4.00
N GLU A 259 4.01 6.42 4.03
CA GLU A 259 3.19 6.45 5.23
C GLU A 259 3.77 5.55 6.33
N LEU A 260 4.22 4.34 5.96
CA LEU A 260 4.86 3.41 6.88
C LEU A 260 6.29 3.79 7.27
N GLY A 261 6.83 4.90 6.78
CA GLY A 261 8.15 5.43 7.15
C GLY A 261 9.32 4.82 6.38
N TYR A 262 9.09 4.30 5.17
CA TYR A 262 10.17 3.88 4.27
C TYR A 262 10.72 5.05 3.45
N SER A 263 12.03 5.04 3.23
CA SER A 263 12.68 5.96 2.29
C SER A 263 12.58 5.40 0.87
N VAL A 264 11.68 5.98 0.07
CA VAL A 264 11.48 5.62 -1.34
C VAL A 264 11.92 6.76 -2.26
N THR A 265 12.51 6.41 -3.40
CA THR A 265 12.80 7.37 -4.48
C THR A 265 11.51 7.92 -5.09
N ASN A 266 11.59 8.97 -5.91
CA ASN A 266 10.45 9.35 -6.74
C ASN A 266 10.22 8.28 -7.82
N ILE A 267 8.98 8.14 -8.28
CA ILE A 267 8.67 7.27 -9.40
C ILE A 267 9.32 7.83 -10.65
N TYR A 268 9.98 6.97 -11.42
CA TYR A 268 10.62 7.33 -12.68
C TYR A 268 10.30 6.31 -13.78
N GLY A 269 10.34 6.77 -15.02
CA GLY A 269 10.10 5.92 -16.19
C GLY A 269 11.28 4.98 -16.44
N GLY A 270 10.96 3.72 -16.67
CA GLY A 270 11.89 2.66 -17.03
C GLY A 270 11.94 2.44 -18.54
N ARG A 271 11.93 1.17 -18.93
CA ARG A 271 12.09 0.75 -20.33
C ARG A 271 10.78 0.91 -21.10
N VAL A 272 10.91 1.19 -22.39
CA VAL A 272 9.81 1.18 -23.34
C VAL A 272 9.87 -0.12 -24.13
N TYR A 273 8.77 -0.86 -24.16
CA TYR A 273 8.64 -2.13 -24.86
C TYR A 273 7.63 -1.98 -26.00
N ARG A 274 7.94 -2.53 -27.16
CA ARG A 274 6.99 -2.64 -28.27
C ARG A 274 6.03 -3.80 -28.01
N GLY A 275 4.73 -3.55 -28.05
CA GLY A 275 3.73 -4.59 -27.84
C GLY A 275 3.77 -5.65 -28.95
N ARG A 276 3.93 -6.93 -28.60
CA ARG A 276 4.07 -8.04 -29.57
C ARG A 276 2.92 -8.19 -30.58
N LYS A 277 1.71 -7.70 -30.27
CA LYS A 277 0.48 -7.95 -31.07
C LYS A 277 -0.17 -6.71 -31.69
N ARG A 278 0.30 -5.50 -31.38
CA ARG A 278 -0.32 -4.26 -31.86
C ARG A 278 0.76 -3.21 -32.10
N LEU A 279 1.00 -2.87 -33.37
CA LEU A 279 1.94 -1.82 -33.77
C LEU A 279 1.62 -0.45 -33.15
N THR A 280 0.40 -0.25 -32.67
CA THR A 280 -0.12 1.01 -32.13
C THR A 280 0.01 1.17 -30.61
N ARG A 281 0.57 0.19 -29.89
CA ARG A 281 0.70 0.24 -28.43
C ARG A 281 2.09 -0.11 -27.93
N TYR A 282 2.59 0.73 -27.02
CA TYR A 282 3.81 0.52 -26.28
C TYR A 282 3.48 0.21 -24.83
N ALA A 283 4.30 -0.61 -24.18
CA ALA A 283 4.26 -0.74 -22.74
C ALA A 283 5.45 0.06 -22.18
N VAL A 284 5.19 0.94 -21.22
CA VAL A 284 6.26 1.67 -20.52
C VAL A 284 6.30 1.14 -19.09
N SER A 285 7.48 0.71 -18.65
CA SER A 285 7.68 0.36 -17.25
C SER A 285 7.93 1.60 -16.40
N TRP A 286 7.47 1.56 -15.17
CA TRP A 286 7.64 2.58 -14.16
C TRP A 286 8.15 1.93 -12.91
N CYS A 287 9.13 2.54 -12.26
CA CYS A 287 9.67 2.01 -11.03
C CYS A 287 9.98 3.08 -10.00
N PHE A 288 10.09 2.62 -8.76
CA PHE A 288 10.74 3.32 -7.68
C PHE A 288 11.52 2.30 -6.84
N ASP A 289 12.42 2.80 -5.99
CA ASP A 289 13.29 1.99 -5.16
C ASP A 289 13.10 2.35 -3.68
N ILE A 290 13.04 1.35 -2.80
CA ILE A 290 13.33 1.51 -1.38
C ILE A 290 14.85 1.55 -1.22
N GLN A 291 15.38 2.60 -0.60
CA GLN A 291 16.81 2.82 -0.47
C GLN A 291 17.25 3.12 0.96
N GLY A 292 18.53 2.88 1.22
CA GLY A 292 19.18 3.19 2.49
C GLY A 292 19.05 2.06 3.50
N LYS A 293 20.15 1.81 4.23
CA LYS A 293 20.31 0.66 5.13
C LYS A 293 19.15 0.52 6.12
N PHE A 294 18.78 1.61 6.80
CA PHE A 294 17.65 1.60 7.76
C PHE A 294 16.32 1.13 7.14
N SER A 295 15.97 1.60 5.93
CA SER A 295 14.72 1.21 5.28
C SER A 295 14.76 -0.22 4.76
N LEU A 296 15.94 -0.70 4.34
CA LEU A 296 16.14 -2.09 3.94
C LEU A 296 16.11 -3.06 5.13
N GLU A 297 16.74 -2.71 6.26
CA GLU A 297 16.65 -3.47 7.52
C GLU A 297 15.20 -3.53 8.03
N LYS A 298 14.51 -2.37 8.00
CA LYS A 298 13.10 -2.29 8.33
C LYS A 298 12.23 -3.10 7.36
N PHE A 299 12.56 -3.12 6.07
CA PHE A 299 11.85 -3.94 5.11
C PHE A 299 12.04 -5.42 5.44
N ARG A 300 13.28 -5.87 5.66
CA ARG A 300 13.60 -7.25 6.03
C ARG A 300 12.81 -7.73 7.24
N ARG A 301 12.68 -6.89 8.27
CA ARG A 301 11.98 -7.21 9.52
C ARG A 301 10.46 -7.15 9.38
N ASP A 302 9.92 -6.07 8.81
CA ASP A 302 8.48 -5.80 8.86
C ASP A 302 7.71 -6.47 7.70
N ILE A 303 8.33 -6.58 6.51
CA ILE A 303 7.70 -7.08 5.28
C ILE A 303 8.36 -8.40 4.88
N GLY A 304 9.67 -8.36 4.62
CA GLY A 304 10.48 -9.50 4.20
C GLY A 304 10.14 -10.04 2.81
N PHE A 305 11.07 -10.78 2.22
CA PHE A 305 10.78 -11.68 1.10
C PHE A 305 10.55 -13.09 1.63
N ARG A 306 9.59 -13.80 1.06
CA ARG A 306 9.42 -15.24 1.24
C ARG A 306 10.25 -16.04 0.26
N VAL A 307 10.43 -15.52 -0.96
CA VAL A 307 11.26 -16.16 -1.98
C VAL A 307 12.71 -16.18 -1.53
N GLY A 308 13.27 -17.38 -1.31
CA GLY A 308 14.61 -17.60 -0.73
C GLY A 308 15.70 -16.79 -1.41
N GLU A 309 15.80 -16.87 -2.75
CA GLU A 309 16.79 -16.13 -3.54
C GLU A 309 16.71 -14.60 -3.30
N ARG A 310 15.50 -14.04 -3.25
CA ARG A 310 15.31 -12.58 -3.03
C ARG A 310 15.68 -12.18 -1.59
N LYS A 311 15.39 -13.05 -0.62
CA LYS A 311 15.76 -12.88 0.79
C LYS A 311 17.27 -12.90 0.96
N GLU A 312 17.95 -13.91 0.42
CA GLU A 312 19.41 -14.04 0.45
C GLU A 312 20.08 -12.84 -0.20
N LYS A 313 19.56 -12.40 -1.35
CA LYS A 313 20.06 -11.20 -2.04
C LYS A 313 19.89 -9.94 -1.16
N LEU A 314 18.76 -9.78 -0.47
CA LEU A 314 18.59 -8.67 0.46
C LEU A 314 19.59 -8.75 1.63
N ASP A 315 19.79 -9.93 2.20
CA ASP A 315 20.70 -10.16 3.33
C ASP A 315 22.16 -9.90 2.94
N TYR A 316 22.60 -10.41 1.80
CA TYR A 316 23.91 -10.11 1.24
C TYR A 316 24.07 -8.60 0.95
N GLY A 317 23.04 -7.97 0.40
CA GLY A 317 23.06 -6.51 0.19
C GLY A 317 23.26 -5.75 1.50
N LEU A 318 22.57 -6.16 2.57
CA LEU A 318 22.67 -5.53 3.90
C LEU A 318 24.02 -5.75 4.57
N SER A 319 24.64 -6.93 4.42
CA SER A 319 25.97 -7.23 5.00
C SER A 319 27.07 -6.37 4.38
N MET A 320 26.95 -6.05 3.08
CA MET A 320 27.91 -5.21 2.36
C MET A 320 27.77 -3.71 2.67
N MET A 321 26.65 -3.28 3.29
CA MET A 321 26.46 -1.89 3.68
C MET A 321 27.25 -1.57 4.96
N THR A 322 28.52 -1.24 4.81
CA THR A 322 29.49 -1.00 5.92
C THR A 322 29.19 0.23 6.78
N LYS A 323 28.44 1.22 6.28
CA LYS A 323 28.06 2.41 7.06
C LYS A 323 26.56 2.69 6.97
N ASN A 324 25.96 2.95 8.13
CA ASN A 324 24.59 3.42 8.26
C ASN A 324 24.56 4.90 7.86
N THR A 325 24.68 5.21 6.56
CA THR A 325 24.81 6.58 6.03
C THR A 325 23.66 7.50 6.46
N TYR A 326 22.56 6.93 6.97
CA TYR A 326 21.32 7.64 7.27
C TYR A 326 20.62 7.23 8.58
N GLY A 327 21.28 6.45 9.45
CA GLY A 327 20.72 6.01 10.75
C GLY A 327 20.61 7.13 11.80
N PRO A 328 20.08 6.85 13.01
CA PRO A 328 19.92 7.85 14.07
C PRO A 328 21.22 8.60 14.41
N LYS A 329 22.34 7.89 14.51
CA LYS A 329 23.67 8.50 14.71
C LYS A 329 24.02 9.49 13.60
N ALA A 330 23.74 9.17 12.34
CA ALA A 330 24.02 10.06 11.21
C ALA A 330 23.13 11.31 11.24
N ILE A 331 21.88 11.19 11.72
CA ILE A 331 20.99 12.35 11.95
C ILE A 331 21.53 13.22 13.07
N ASN A 332 22.03 12.62 14.16
CA ASN A 332 22.68 13.34 15.26
C ASN A 332 23.91 14.10 14.75
N THR A 333 24.77 13.45 13.97
CA THR A 333 25.93 14.10 13.34
C THR A 333 25.50 15.24 12.41
N ALA A 334 24.45 15.03 11.61
CA ALA A 334 23.93 16.06 10.71
C ALA A 334 23.35 17.26 11.47
N ILE A 335 22.56 17.06 12.52
CA ILE A 335 21.99 18.20 13.27
C ILE A 335 23.07 18.95 14.06
N VAL A 336 24.09 18.25 14.57
CA VAL A 336 25.25 18.88 15.23
C VAL A 336 26.05 19.71 14.23
N GLY A 337 26.37 19.15 13.05
CA GLY A 337 27.03 19.91 11.99
C GLY A 337 26.18 21.11 11.55
N PHE A 338 24.87 20.94 11.42
CA PHE A 338 23.99 22.04 11.05
C PHE A 338 24.06 23.18 12.08
N HIS A 339 23.95 22.83 13.36
CA HIS A 339 24.01 23.79 14.46
C HIS A 339 25.37 24.50 14.55
N ASN A 340 26.48 23.80 14.33
CA ASN A 340 27.81 24.41 14.27
C ASN A 340 27.92 25.41 13.11
N ALA A 341 27.49 25.01 11.92
CA ALA A 341 27.46 25.91 10.76
C ALA A 341 26.58 27.14 11.03
N GLN A 342 25.45 26.96 11.72
CA GLN A 342 24.53 28.03 12.09
C GLN A 342 25.14 28.99 13.12
N LYS A 343 25.87 28.48 14.13
CA LYS A 343 26.56 29.31 15.12
C LYS A 343 27.55 30.29 14.49
N VAL A 344 28.24 29.85 13.44
CA VAL A 344 29.27 30.66 12.77
C VAL A 344 28.66 31.65 11.77
N ARG A 345 27.59 31.27 11.06
CA ARG A 345 27.09 32.02 9.90
C ARG A 345 25.68 32.59 10.06
N GLY A 346 24.97 32.28 11.15
CA GLY A 346 23.57 32.62 11.40
C GLY A 346 22.57 31.82 10.55
N ILE A 347 22.80 31.72 9.24
CA ILE A 347 21.98 30.98 8.27
C ILE A 347 22.82 29.87 7.60
N VAL A 348 22.24 28.68 7.48
CA VAL A 348 22.93 27.52 6.89
C VAL A 348 22.48 27.30 5.44
N THR A 349 23.43 27.21 4.52
CA THR A 349 23.21 26.82 3.12
C THR A 349 23.81 25.44 2.87
N LYS A 350 23.54 24.85 1.69
CA LYS A 350 24.19 23.59 1.27
C LYS A 350 25.72 23.68 1.22
N HIS A 351 26.28 24.87 1.00
CA HIS A 351 27.73 25.08 0.98
C HIS A 351 28.32 25.09 2.40
N HIS A 352 27.63 25.74 3.34
CA HIS A 352 28.03 25.71 4.76
C HIS A 352 27.99 24.28 5.31
N MET A 353 26.91 23.57 5.00
CA MET A 353 26.73 22.19 5.42
C MET A 353 27.78 21.25 4.82
N LYS A 354 28.14 21.45 3.53
CA LYS A 354 29.26 20.74 2.88
C LYS A 354 30.56 20.95 3.65
N SER A 355 30.89 22.20 3.97
CA SER A 355 32.13 22.57 4.65
C SER A 355 32.22 21.93 6.03
N GLU A 356 31.15 22.05 6.81
CA GLU A 356 31.10 21.58 8.19
C GLU A 356 31.13 20.05 8.29
N MET A 357 30.41 19.35 7.41
CA MET A 357 30.37 17.88 7.43
C MET A 357 31.48 17.22 6.61
N LYS A 358 32.27 17.99 5.85
CA LYS A 358 33.25 17.48 4.86
C LYS A 358 32.61 16.52 3.84
N GLN A 359 31.47 16.91 3.27
CA GLN A 359 30.70 16.10 2.32
C GLN A 359 30.51 16.79 0.96
N THR A 360 30.03 16.04 -0.04
CA THR A 360 29.66 16.63 -1.33
C THR A 360 28.46 17.58 -1.19
N ILE A 361 28.32 18.55 -2.11
CA ILE A 361 27.18 19.49 -2.11
C ILE A 361 25.84 18.73 -2.21
N ARG A 362 25.81 17.64 -2.98
CA ARG A 362 24.62 16.78 -3.13
C ARG A 362 24.22 16.15 -1.79
N ASN A 363 25.17 15.62 -1.03
CA ASN A 363 24.90 15.02 0.28
C ASN A 363 24.50 16.07 1.31
N ALA A 364 25.17 17.22 1.30
CA ALA A 364 24.81 18.36 2.14
C ALA A 364 23.37 18.83 1.89
N GLN A 365 22.95 18.95 0.62
CA GLN A 365 21.59 19.30 0.27
C GLN A 365 20.58 18.21 0.67
N ALA A 366 20.93 16.93 0.51
CA ALA A 366 20.10 15.82 0.98
C ALA A 366 19.88 15.84 2.50
N TRP A 367 20.91 16.20 3.29
CA TRP A 367 20.78 16.38 4.74
C TRP A 367 19.86 17.53 5.10
N LEU A 368 19.98 18.69 4.45
CA LEU A 368 19.08 19.83 4.66
C LEU A 368 17.62 19.45 4.40
N SER A 369 17.31 18.84 3.24
CA SER A 369 15.94 18.36 2.95
C SER A 369 15.45 17.31 3.94
N LYS A 370 16.34 16.50 4.52
CA LYS A 370 15.96 15.47 5.50
C LYS A 370 15.69 16.06 6.89
N LEU A 371 16.54 16.98 7.36
CA LEU A 371 16.33 17.69 8.62
C LEU A 371 15.06 18.55 8.55
N GLU A 372 14.83 19.22 7.42
CA GLU A 372 13.63 20.03 7.15
C GLU A 372 12.35 19.17 7.24
N ARG A 373 12.30 18.05 6.51
CA ARG A 373 11.13 17.14 6.56
C ARG A 373 10.83 16.57 7.94
N ARG A 374 11.83 16.51 8.83
CA ARG A 374 11.64 16.09 10.22
C ARG A 374 11.19 17.23 11.14
N GLY A 375 11.11 18.45 10.61
CA GLY A 375 10.85 19.67 11.36
C GLY A 375 11.97 20.00 12.33
N LEU A 376 13.22 19.57 12.06
CA LEU A 376 14.40 19.88 12.89
C LEU A 376 15.06 21.21 12.48
N ILE A 377 14.81 21.65 11.25
CA ILE A 377 15.24 22.95 10.71
C ILE A 377 14.09 23.53 9.88
N GLU A 378 14.11 24.83 9.68
CA GLU A 378 13.09 25.60 8.95
C GLU A 378 13.75 26.48 7.89
N ARG A 379 13.07 26.72 6.77
CA ARG A 379 13.55 27.63 5.72
C ARG A 379 13.40 29.07 6.19
N CYS A 380 14.44 29.87 5.97
CA CYS A 380 14.34 31.32 6.08
C CYS A 380 13.93 31.89 4.73
N SER A 381 12.71 32.44 4.65
CA SER A 381 12.37 33.37 3.58
C SER A 381 13.10 34.68 3.84
N GLY A 382 13.92 35.13 2.90
CA GLY A 382 14.24 36.54 2.80
C GLY A 382 14.00 37.01 1.39
N GLY A 383 13.36 38.17 1.27
CA GLY A 383 13.27 38.86 -0.01
C GLY A 383 14.68 39.30 -0.40
N VAL A 384 15.11 38.94 -1.60
CA VAL A 384 16.23 39.62 -2.23
C VAL A 384 15.66 40.90 -2.82
N VAL A 385 16.07 42.06 -2.31
CA VAL A 385 15.82 43.33 -3.00
C VAL A 385 16.90 43.45 -4.06
N ILE A 386 16.54 43.18 -5.31
CA ILE A 386 17.43 43.44 -6.45
C ILE A 386 17.23 44.91 -6.81
N CYS A 387 18.18 45.76 -6.42
CA CYS A 387 18.26 47.11 -6.94
C CYS A 387 18.86 47.04 -8.35
N ASN A 388 18.02 47.06 -9.38
CA ASN A 388 18.52 47.36 -10.71
C ASN A 388 18.93 48.84 -10.71
N GLY A 389 20.08 49.18 -11.31
CA GLY A 389 20.69 50.52 -11.29
C GLY A 389 19.87 51.67 -11.91
N ARG A 390 18.56 51.49 -12.09
CA ARG A 390 17.55 52.48 -12.51
C ARG A 390 16.49 52.77 -11.44
N GLY A 391 16.69 52.35 -10.18
CA GLY A 391 15.81 52.73 -9.06
C GLY A 391 14.49 51.94 -8.95
N PHE A 392 14.32 50.84 -9.70
CA PHE A 392 13.19 49.92 -9.51
C PHE A 392 13.61 48.75 -8.61
N CYS A 393 13.01 48.68 -7.42
CA CYS A 393 13.12 47.56 -6.49
C CYS A 393 11.98 46.57 -6.73
N GLY A 394 12.20 45.56 -7.58
CA GLY A 394 11.28 44.44 -7.74
C GLY A 394 11.66 43.27 -6.83
N LEU A 395 10.70 42.76 -6.06
CA LEU A 395 10.83 41.48 -5.34
C LEU A 395 10.62 40.32 -6.33
N GLU A 396 11.66 39.95 -7.07
CA GLU A 396 11.62 38.72 -7.88
C GLU A 396 12.47 37.61 -7.26
N GLY A 397 11.84 36.47 -7.01
CA GLY A 397 12.49 35.19 -6.74
C GLY A 397 12.42 34.70 -5.29
N ARG A 398 11.60 33.67 -5.05
CA ARG A 398 11.53 32.89 -3.79
C ARG A 398 12.72 31.93 -3.65
N THR A 399 13.95 32.40 -3.79
CA THR A 399 15.13 31.59 -3.47
C THR A 399 15.34 31.60 -1.95
N PRO A 400 15.30 30.45 -1.25
CA PRO A 400 15.54 30.43 0.20
C PRO A 400 16.95 30.97 0.48
N LEU A 401 17.05 31.97 1.38
CA LEU A 401 18.35 32.49 1.82
C LEU A 401 19.14 31.42 2.61
N GLY A 402 18.45 30.42 3.15
CA GLY A 402 19.00 29.23 3.78
C GLY A 402 18.07 28.67 4.85
N TYR A 403 18.65 28.05 5.87
CA TYR A 403 17.92 27.36 6.92
C TYR A 403 18.35 27.81 8.32
N LYS A 404 17.45 27.71 9.30
CA LYS A 404 17.71 27.85 10.74
C LYS A 404 17.21 26.62 11.50
N ILE A 405 17.80 26.33 12.66
CA ILE A 405 17.30 25.26 13.54
C ILE A 405 15.93 25.63 14.09
N SER A 406 15.01 24.67 14.14
CA SER A 406 13.68 24.86 14.74
C SER A 406 13.73 24.60 16.25
N ASP A 407 12.67 24.95 16.98
CA ASP A 407 12.54 24.61 18.41
C ASP A 407 12.54 23.10 18.66
N LYS A 408 11.94 22.33 17.74
CA LYS A 408 12.00 20.87 17.77
C LYS A 408 13.44 20.38 17.54
N GLY A 409 14.17 21.03 16.63
CA GLY A 409 15.59 20.78 16.41
C GLY A 409 16.45 21.05 17.64
N LEU A 410 16.21 22.17 18.33
CA LEU A 410 16.91 22.53 19.57
C LEU A 410 16.64 21.52 20.69
N ARG A 411 15.37 21.10 20.88
CA ARG A 411 15.02 20.04 21.84
C ARG A 411 15.72 18.73 21.52
N PHE A 412 15.68 18.32 20.26
CA PHE A 412 16.39 17.13 19.79
C PHE A 412 17.90 17.23 20.03
N LEU A 413 18.52 18.38 19.76
CA LEU A 413 19.94 18.61 20.01
C LEU A 413 20.29 18.50 21.51
N LYS A 414 19.44 19.01 22.41
CA LYS A 414 19.61 18.88 23.86
C LYS A 414 19.56 17.41 24.30
N GLU A 415 18.66 16.62 23.73
CA GLU A 415 18.58 15.17 24.01
C GLU A 415 19.80 14.40 23.51
N VAL A 416 20.25 14.70 22.28
CA VAL A 416 21.47 14.11 21.70
C VAL A 416 22.71 14.43 22.56
N ASN A 417 22.71 15.58 23.23
CA ASN A 417 23.79 16.05 24.08
C ASN A 417 23.56 15.80 25.59
N LYS A 418 22.53 15.04 26.00
CA LYS A 418 22.36 14.67 27.42
C LYS A 418 23.64 13.97 27.91
N GLY A 419 24.33 14.59 28.89
CA GLY A 419 25.64 14.16 29.39
C GLY A 419 26.82 15.07 28.95
N LYS A 420 26.59 16.08 28.11
CA LYS A 420 27.59 17.11 27.77
C LYS A 420 27.03 18.50 28.08
N THR A 421 27.66 19.24 28.98
CA THR A 421 27.26 20.60 29.37
C THR A 421 27.59 21.57 28.24
N TYR A 422 26.57 22.25 27.70
CA TYR A 422 26.74 23.37 26.78
C TYR A 422 25.87 24.54 27.22
N THR A 423 26.47 25.72 27.33
CA THR A 423 25.73 26.97 27.55
C THR A 423 25.16 27.44 26.22
N ILE A 424 23.84 27.34 26.04
CA ILE A 424 23.14 27.88 24.88
C ILE A 424 22.71 29.31 25.23
N ARG A 425 23.39 30.32 24.68
CA ARG A 425 22.88 31.70 24.71
C ARG A 425 22.02 31.93 23.47
N SER A 426 20.76 32.32 23.67
CA SER A 426 19.87 32.76 22.60
C SER A 426 20.39 34.08 22.03
N CYS A 427 20.51 34.16 20.71
CA CYS A 427 20.84 35.40 20.02
C CYS A 427 19.52 36.07 19.58
N PRO A 428 19.12 37.22 20.14
CA PRO A 428 17.98 37.97 19.63
C PRO A 428 18.33 38.50 18.24
N VAL A 429 17.46 38.28 17.26
CA VAL A 429 17.57 38.88 15.93
C VAL A 429 16.57 40.02 15.87
N ASN A 430 17.03 41.25 16.09
CA ASN A 430 16.27 42.42 15.68
C ASN A 430 16.45 42.62 14.18
N ALA A 431 15.32 42.77 13.48
CA ALA A 431 15.28 43.04 12.06
C ALA A 431 15.73 44.49 11.83
N GLY A 432 16.97 44.65 11.40
CA GLY A 432 17.51 45.94 10.95
C GLY A 432 18.62 46.47 11.83
N GLU A 433 19.81 45.87 11.76
CA GLU A 433 21.08 46.60 11.81
C GLU A 433 22.28 45.71 11.50
N ARG A 434 23.38 46.36 11.10
CA ARG A 434 24.57 45.82 10.45
C ARG A 434 25.33 44.79 11.30
N VAL A 435 26.10 43.97 10.60
CA VAL A 435 26.98 42.90 11.08
C VAL A 435 27.79 43.32 12.32
N TYR A 436 27.60 42.60 13.43
CA TYR A 436 28.50 42.67 14.59
C TYR A 436 29.43 41.43 14.61
N SER A 437 30.74 41.68 14.72
CA SER A 437 31.74 40.64 14.96
C SER A 437 31.75 40.23 16.43
N CYS A 438 31.45 38.97 16.74
CA CYS A 438 31.67 38.40 18.07
C CYS A 438 33.13 37.94 18.22
N LYS A 439 33.89 38.58 19.13
CA LYS A 439 35.10 37.98 19.71
C LYS A 439 34.71 37.04 20.85
N TRP A 440 35.35 35.88 20.91
CA TRP A 440 35.21 34.90 21.99
C TRP A 440 36.52 34.79 22.78
N SER A 441 36.43 34.76 24.09
CA SER A 441 37.53 34.42 25.00
C SER A 441 37.29 33.04 25.61
N ASN A 442 38.31 32.18 25.59
CA ASN A 442 38.32 30.91 26.32
C ASN A 442 38.64 31.17 27.79
N THR A 443 37.73 30.83 28.69
CA THR A 443 38.05 30.61 30.10
C THR A 443 37.86 29.13 30.40
N THR A 444 38.98 28.42 30.50
CA THR A 444 39.07 27.11 31.14
C THR A 444 38.87 27.32 32.64
N LYS A 445 37.87 26.69 33.24
CA LYS A 445 37.84 26.47 34.69
C LYS A 445 38.61 25.17 34.97
N THR A 446 39.70 25.29 35.70
CA THR A 446 40.34 24.19 36.44
C THR A 446 39.38 23.57 37.43
#